data_AF-A0A1R3UN83-F1
#
_entry.id   AF-A0A1R3UN83-F1
#
_cell.length_a   1.000
_cell.length_b   1.000
_cell.length_c   1.000
_cell.angle_alpha   90.00
_cell.angle_beta   90.00
_cell.angle_gamma   90.00
#
_symmetry.space_group_name_H-M   'P 1'
#
loop_
_entity.id
_entity.type
_entity.pdbx_description
1 polymer ?
#
loop_
_entity_poly.entity_id
_entity_poly.type
_entity_poly.pdbx_seq_one_letter_code
_entity_poly.pdbx_strand_id
1 'polypeptide(L)'
;MDVFGQQQTRTTRNTQSQNTDPRAEALHAFREMRGLTFTVEWRRFPWTHGPDLERALVGPAYLGNVALGLKDRSHWAYQSRDGHTWRYIPRAQIRRLVHEVVEEFAGFAPPLPRRS
;
A
#
# COMPACT_ATOMS: atom_id res chain seq x y z
N MET A 1 38.74 -40.73 25.77
CA MET A 1 37.68 -40.98 24.77
C MET A 1 36.64 -39.93 25.08
N ASP A 2 36.83 -38.75 24.51
CA ASP A 2 36.19 -37.52 24.97
C ASP A 2 35.29 -37.02 23.84
N VAL A 3 34.00 -37.08 24.13
CA VAL A 3 32.90 -36.80 23.21
C VAL A 3 32.73 -35.29 23.13
N PHE A 4 33.18 -34.68 22.02
CA PHE A 4 32.95 -33.28 21.72
C PHE A 4 31.47 -33.05 21.37
N GLY A 5 30.72 -32.58 22.36
CA GLY A 5 29.35 -32.13 22.22
C GLY A 5 29.27 -30.84 21.39
N GLN A 6 28.53 -30.93 20.29
CA GLN A 6 28.15 -29.81 19.44
C GLN A 6 27.26 -28.83 20.22
N GLN A 7 27.75 -27.62 20.50
CA GLN A 7 26.88 -26.50 20.85
C GLN A 7 26.54 -25.72 19.59
N GLN A 8 25.39 -26.10 19.03
CA GLN A 8 24.69 -25.41 17.96
C GLN A 8 24.44 -23.96 18.40
N THR A 9 24.91 -23.02 17.57
CA THR A 9 24.55 -21.59 17.62
C THR A 9 23.05 -21.44 17.41
N ARG A 10 22.29 -21.50 18.50
CA ARG A 10 20.86 -21.21 18.51
C ARG A 10 20.69 -19.70 18.54
N THR A 11 20.94 -19.06 17.41
CA THR A 11 20.54 -17.67 17.17
C THR A 11 19.02 -17.66 17.08
N THR A 12 18.36 -17.59 18.23
CA THR A 12 16.95 -17.27 18.35
C THR A 12 16.77 -15.86 17.82
N ARG A 13 16.51 -15.76 16.51
CA ARG A 13 16.03 -14.54 15.87
C ARG A 13 14.68 -14.25 16.48
N ASN A 14 14.71 -13.42 17.51
CA ASN A 14 13.57 -12.86 18.21
C ASN A 14 12.76 -12.07 17.18
N THR A 15 11.86 -12.73 16.45
CA THR A 15 10.82 -12.07 15.67
C THR A 15 9.85 -11.45 16.66
N GLN A 16 10.29 -10.34 17.26
CA GLN A 16 9.40 -9.31 17.74
C GLN A 16 8.32 -9.14 16.68
N SER A 17 7.08 -9.37 17.05
CA SER A 17 5.90 -8.89 16.34
C SER A 17 6.05 -7.39 16.16
N GLN A 18 6.76 -6.98 15.11
CA GLN A 18 6.93 -5.59 14.75
C GLN A 18 5.54 -5.07 14.46
N ASN A 19 5.14 -4.02 15.18
CA ASN A 19 4.02 -3.18 14.83
C ASN A 19 4.38 -2.45 13.53
N THR A 20 4.45 -3.20 12.43
CA THR A 20 4.95 -2.72 11.14
C THR A 20 3.96 -1.67 10.64
N ASP A 21 4.47 -0.47 10.34
CA ASP A 21 3.65 0.60 9.75
C ASP A 21 3.03 0.03 8.47
N PRO A 22 1.69 -0.08 8.37
CA PRO A 22 1.02 -0.64 7.19
C PRO A 22 1.46 0.05 5.90
N ARG A 23 1.78 1.35 5.96
CA ARG A 23 2.24 2.10 4.80
C ARG A 23 3.61 1.66 4.34
N ALA A 24 4.54 1.43 5.26
CA ALA A 24 5.86 0.90 4.92
C ALA A 24 5.75 -0.50 4.29
N GLU A 25 4.86 -1.35 4.81
CA GLU A 25 4.57 -2.67 4.26
C GLU A 25 4.04 -2.59 2.83
N ALA A 26 3.06 -1.72 2.58
CA ALA A 26 2.49 -1.51 1.25
C ALA A 26 3.48 -0.89 0.26
N LEU A 27 4.28 0.11 0.68
CA LEU A 27 5.36 0.67 -0.14
C LEU A 27 6.35 -0.41 -0.57
N HIS A 28 6.77 -1.25 0.37
CA HIS A 28 7.67 -2.36 0.08
C HIS A 28 7.03 -3.35 -0.90
N ALA A 29 5.76 -3.71 -0.69
CA ALA A 29 5.01 -4.60 -1.56
C ALA A 29 4.90 -4.09 -3.00
N PHE A 30 4.57 -2.81 -3.21
CA PHE A 30 4.52 -2.21 -4.55
C PHE A 30 5.90 -2.19 -5.23
N ARG A 31 6.95 -1.89 -4.46
CA ARG A 31 8.33 -1.87 -4.95
C ARG A 31 8.81 -3.25 -5.34
N GLU A 32 8.67 -4.26 -4.47
CA GLU A 32 9.15 -5.61 -4.73
C GLU A 32 8.38 -6.32 -5.85
N MET A 33 7.05 -6.24 -5.84
CA MET A 33 6.24 -7.04 -6.77
C MET A 33 6.16 -6.42 -8.17
N ARG A 34 6.17 -5.09 -8.28
CA ARG A 34 5.89 -4.39 -9.55
C ARG A 34 6.90 -3.29 -9.88
N GLY A 35 7.94 -3.08 -9.06
CA GLY A 35 8.92 -2.02 -9.28
C GLY A 35 8.33 -0.62 -9.14
N LEU A 36 7.16 -0.47 -8.51
CA LEU A 36 6.45 0.78 -8.43
C LEU A 36 6.88 1.58 -7.20
N THR A 37 7.16 2.86 -7.40
CA THR A 37 7.52 3.78 -6.32
C THR A 37 6.31 4.64 -5.99
N PHE A 38 5.84 4.53 -4.75
CA PHE A 38 4.79 5.36 -4.19
C PHE A 38 5.40 6.37 -3.20
N THR A 39 4.76 7.51 -3.06
CA THR A 39 5.08 8.52 -2.04
C THR A 39 4.04 8.50 -0.93
N VAL A 40 4.36 9.09 0.22
CA VAL A 40 3.39 9.30 1.30
C VAL A 40 3.00 10.77 1.33
N GLU A 41 1.71 11.06 1.16
CA GLU A 41 1.16 12.42 1.15
C GLU A 41 -0.02 12.52 2.13
N TRP A 42 -0.34 13.74 2.57
CA TRP A 42 -1.56 13.99 3.36
C TRP A 42 -2.73 14.32 2.44
N ARG A 43 -3.81 13.54 2.53
CA ARG A 43 -5.00 13.71 1.68
C ARG A 43 -6.30 13.60 2.48
N ARG A 44 -7.33 14.25 1.94
CA ARG A 44 -8.72 14.04 2.36
C ARG A 44 -9.27 12.80 1.68
N PHE A 45 -10.05 12.05 2.44
CA PHE A 45 -10.82 10.91 1.94
C PHE A 45 -12.29 11.08 2.30
N PRO A 46 -13.22 10.33 1.67
CA PRO A 46 -14.64 10.43 2.01
C PRO A 46 -14.97 10.12 3.48
N TRP A 47 -14.09 9.39 4.17
CA TRP A 47 -14.24 9.05 5.60
C TRP A 47 -13.50 10.00 6.55
N THR A 48 -12.76 10.98 6.04
CA THR A 48 -12.16 12.03 6.89
C THR A 48 -13.20 13.11 7.17
N HIS A 49 -13.29 13.58 8.42
CA HIS A 49 -14.27 14.59 8.85
C HIS A 49 -13.61 15.94 9.12
N GLY A 50 -14.32 17.05 8.89
CA GLY A 50 -13.85 18.39 9.24
C GLY A 50 -12.51 18.76 8.58
N PRO A 51 -11.49 19.22 9.34
CA PRO A 51 -10.15 19.53 8.84
C PRO A 51 -9.23 18.30 8.70
N ASP A 52 -9.70 17.09 9.01
CA ASP A 52 -8.85 15.92 9.13
C ASP A 52 -8.24 15.49 7.80
N LEU A 53 -6.96 15.11 7.85
CA LEU A 53 -6.19 14.54 6.75
C LEU A 53 -5.64 13.19 7.19
N GLU A 54 -5.56 12.26 6.25
CA GLU A 54 -4.89 10.99 6.46
C GLU A 54 -3.70 10.82 5.52
N ARG A 55 -2.67 10.10 6.00
CA ARG A 55 -1.53 9.70 5.18
C ARG A 55 -2.01 8.72 4.11
N ALA A 56 -1.87 9.11 2.85
CA ALA A 56 -2.14 8.34 1.65
C ALA A 56 -0.84 7.82 1.03
N LEU A 57 -0.90 6.66 0.37
CA LEU A 57 0.12 6.27 -0.60
C LEU A 57 -0.29 6.82 -1.96
N VAL A 58 0.55 7.65 -2.57
CA VAL A 58 0.27 8.25 -3.88
C VAL A 58 1.16 7.61 -4.92
N GLY A 59 0.52 7.06 -5.94
CA GLY A 59 1.17 6.39 -7.05
C GLY A 59 1.81 7.39 -8.02
N PRO A 60 2.72 6.91 -8.89
CA PRO A 60 3.37 7.73 -9.90
C PRO A 60 2.37 8.25 -10.94
N ALA A 61 2.75 9.31 -11.65
CA ALA A 61 1.89 10.00 -12.62
C ALA A 61 1.34 9.09 -13.74
N TYR A 62 2.10 8.08 -14.18
CA TYR A 62 1.65 7.12 -15.19
C TYR A 62 0.59 6.12 -14.68
N LEU A 63 0.31 6.10 -13.38
CA LEU A 63 -0.85 5.45 -12.77
C LEU A 63 -1.96 6.45 -12.43
N GLY A 64 -1.92 7.66 -13.00
CA GLY A 64 -2.93 8.70 -12.76
C GLY A 64 -2.87 9.35 -11.38
N ASN A 65 -1.73 9.29 -10.68
CA ASN A 65 -1.59 9.76 -9.30
C ASN A 65 -2.63 9.14 -8.35
N VAL A 66 -2.92 7.84 -8.54
CA VAL A 66 -3.83 7.07 -7.68
C VAL A 66 -3.46 7.26 -6.20
N ALA A 67 -4.44 7.49 -5.36
CA ALA A 67 -4.25 7.67 -3.92
C ALA A 67 -4.92 6.54 -3.13
N LEU A 68 -4.13 5.88 -2.29
CA LEU A 68 -4.54 4.78 -1.43
C LEU A 68 -4.58 5.25 0.01
N GLY A 69 -5.76 5.27 0.62
CA GLY A 69 -5.97 5.54 2.04
C GLY A 69 -6.09 4.25 2.85
N LEU A 70 -5.87 4.34 4.16
CA LEU A 70 -6.05 3.20 5.08
C LEU A 70 -7.20 3.48 6.04
N LYS A 71 -8.41 3.12 5.61
CA LYS A 71 -9.64 3.31 6.37
C LYS A 71 -9.67 2.43 7.61
N ASP A 72 -9.94 3.04 8.77
CA ASP A 72 -10.11 2.38 10.07
C ASP A 72 -8.94 1.44 10.45
N ARG A 73 -7.74 1.68 9.90
CA ARG A 73 -6.56 0.80 10.00
C ARG A 73 -6.76 -0.64 9.49
N SER A 74 -7.88 -0.94 8.85
CA SER A 74 -8.32 -2.30 8.51
C SER A 74 -8.44 -2.54 7.01
N HIS A 75 -8.69 -1.50 6.22
CA HIS A 75 -8.89 -1.61 4.77
C HIS A 75 -8.09 -0.56 4.02
N TRP A 76 -7.38 -1.00 2.99
CA TRP A 76 -6.89 -0.11 1.96
C TRP A 76 -8.05 0.31 1.07
N ALA A 77 -8.11 1.58 0.73
CA ALA A 77 -9.15 2.13 -0.10
C ALA A 77 -8.59 3.07 -1.15
N TYR A 78 -9.11 2.97 -2.37
CA TYR A 78 -8.77 3.86 -3.46
C TYR A 78 -10.00 4.11 -4.33
N GLN A 79 -10.02 5.27 -4.97
CA GLN A 79 -11.05 5.60 -5.94
C GLN A 79 -10.75 4.86 -7.24
N SER A 80 -11.75 4.21 -7.83
CA SER A 80 -11.62 3.51 -9.11
C SER A 80 -11.21 4.46 -10.22
N ARG A 81 -10.68 3.90 -11.30
CA ARG A 81 -10.17 4.67 -12.45
C ARG A 81 -11.22 5.59 -13.07
N ASP A 82 -12.49 5.19 -13.07
CA ASP A 82 -13.61 5.97 -13.58
C ASP A 82 -14.03 7.12 -12.64
N GLY A 83 -13.46 7.21 -11.43
CA GLY A 83 -13.75 8.23 -10.44
C GLY A 83 -15.08 8.01 -9.69
N HIS A 84 -15.86 6.98 -10.01
CA HIS A 84 -17.22 6.85 -9.51
C HIS A 84 -17.33 5.98 -8.26
N THR A 85 -16.41 5.04 -8.08
CA THR A 85 -16.52 4.03 -7.02
C THR A 85 -15.31 4.05 -6.11
N TRP A 86 -15.50 3.72 -4.83
CA TRP A 86 -14.39 3.45 -3.92
C TRP A 86 -14.25 1.94 -3.75
N ARG A 87 -13.05 1.43 -4.01
CA ARG A 87 -12.70 0.03 -3.77
C ARG A 87 -12.09 -0.10 -2.38
N TYR A 88 -12.41 -1.19 -1.70
CA TYR A 88 -11.94 -1.50 -0.35
C TYR A 88 -11.32 -2.89 -0.33
N ILE A 89 -10.06 -2.99 0.08
CA ILE A 89 -9.31 -4.23 0.14
C ILE A 89 -8.81 -4.43 1.58
N PRO A 90 -9.08 -5.58 2.21
CA PRO A 90 -8.59 -5.84 3.57
C PRO A 90 -7.08 -5.65 3.67
N ARG A 91 -6.60 -5.01 4.74
CA ARG A 91 -5.18 -4.72 4.97
C ARG A 91 -4.29 -5.95 4.80
N ALA A 92 -4.75 -7.11 5.27
CA ALA A 92 -4.02 -8.37 5.19
C ALA A 92 -3.85 -8.90 3.75
N GLN A 93 -4.63 -8.41 2.79
CA GLN A 93 -4.60 -8.85 1.39
C GLN A 93 -3.70 -7.95 0.53
N ILE A 94 -2.47 -7.68 0.99
CA ILE A 94 -1.59 -6.71 0.34
C ILE A 94 -1.19 -7.09 -1.10
N ARG A 95 -1.07 -8.39 -1.39
CA ARG A 95 -0.85 -8.89 -2.76
C ARG A 95 -2.01 -8.55 -3.69
N ARG A 96 -3.24 -8.69 -3.19
CA ARG A 96 -4.46 -8.34 -3.92
C ARG A 96 -4.53 -6.84 -4.18
N LEU A 97 -4.20 -6.03 -3.18
CA LEU A 97 -4.08 -4.58 -3.33
C LEU A 97 -3.14 -4.21 -4.50
N VAL A 98 -1.93 -4.77 -4.50
CA VAL A 98 -0.95 -4.50 -5.56
C VAL A 98 -1.47 -4.95 -6.92
N HIS A 99 -2.08 -6.13 -7.00
CA HIS A 99 -2.61 -6.64 -8.26
C HIS A 99 -3.73 -5.75 -8.82
N GLU A 100 -4.76 -5.46 -8.03
CA GLU A 100 -5.91 -4.68 -8.49
C GLU A 100 -5.52 -3.25 -8.89
N VAL A 101 -4.68 -2.59 -8.10
CA VAL A 101 -4.24 -1.21 -8.42
C VAL A 101 -3.45 -1.20 -9.73
N VAL A 102 -2.57 -2.16 -9.96
CA VAL A 102 -1.79 -2.14 -11.21
C VAL A 102 -2.65 -2.55 -12.40
N GLU A 103 -3.52 -3.53 -12.27
CA GLU A 103 -4.43 -3.93 -13.34
C GLU A 103 -5.37 -2.80 -13.76
N GLU A 104 -5.88 -2.04 -12.79
CA GLU A 104 -6.84 -0.96 -13.05
C GLU A 104 -6.19 0.32 -13.61
N PHE A 105 -4.97 0.66 -13.15
CA PHE A 105 -4.32 1.93 -13.47
C PHE A 105 -3.13 1.83 -14.43
N ALA A 106 -2.62 0.64 -14.76
CA ALA A 106 -1.53 0.52 -15.72
C ALA A 106 -1.94 1.10 -17.09
N GLY A 107 -1.11 2.02 -17.61
CA GLY A 107 -1.41 2.70 -18.87
C GLY A 107 -2.57 3.71 -18.77
N PHE A 108 -2.92 4.15 -17.55
CA PHE A 108 -3.91 5.21 -17.39
C PHE A 108 -3.41 6.53 -17.99
N ALA A 109 -4.09 6.96 -19.05
CA ALA A 109 -3.99 8.32 -19.56
C ALA A 109 -5.25 9.08 -19.10
N PRO A 110 -5.13 10.11 -18.22
CA PRO A 110 -6.27 10.93 -17.86
C PRO A 110 -6.87 11.57 -19.12
N PRO A 111 -8.21 11.63 -19.23
CA PRO A 111 -8.84 12.26 -20.39
C PRO A 111 -8.42 13.72 -20.48
N LEU A 112 -8.17 14.19 -21.70
CA LEU A 112 -7.88 15.61 -21.94
C LEU A 112 -9.05 16.44 -21.40
N PRO A 113 -8.78 17.56 -20.70
CA PRO A 113 -9.84 18.43 -20.20
C PRO A 113 -10.70 18.88 -21.38
N ARG A 114 -11.98 18.51 -21.37
CA ARG A 114 -12.95 18.99 -22.36
C ARG A 114 -13.22 20.45 -22.02
N ARG A 115 -12.86 21.37 -22.92
CA ARG A 115 -13.34 22.75 -22.84
C ARG A 115 -14.85 22.71 -23.11
N SER A 116 -15.65 23.02 -22.10
CA SER A 116 -17.06 23.40 -22.24
C SER A 116 -17.15 24.87 -22.57
#